data_AF-A0A966K5P8-F1
#
_entry.id   AF-A0A966K5P8-F1
#
_cell.length_a   1.000
_cell.length_b   1.000
_cell.length_c   1.000
_cell.angle_alpha   90.00
_cell.angle_beta   90.00
_cell.angle_gamma   90.00
#
_symmetry.space_group_name_H-M   'P 1'
#
loop_
_entity.id
_entity.type
_entity.pdbx_description
1 polymer ?
#
loop_
_entity_poly.entity_id
_entity_poly.type
_entity_poly.pdbx_seq_one_letter_code
_entity_poly.pdbx_strand_id
1 'polypeptide(L)' 'EAAINYWRTQSPSKGDELVLSKEAGALAKPYALMIIQGAQRIPLDMLDEVCKEALAKFVAWKSQAK' A
#
# COMPACT_ATOMS: atom_id res chain seq x y z
N GLU A 1 1.15 -5.17 -3.86
CA GLU A 1 2.20 -4.46 -4.60
C GLU A 1 1.70 -3.23 -5.37
N ALA A 2 0.80 -3.36 -6.36
CA ALA A 2 0.39 -2.22 -7.20
C ALA A 2 -0.06 -0.96 -6.43
N ALA A 3 -0.80 -1.13 -5.32
CA ALA A 3 -1.21 -0.02 -4.46
C ALA A 3 -0.01 0.70 -3.81
N ILE A 4 1.04 -0.03 -3.41
CA ILE A 4 2.27 0.56 -2.85
C ILE A 4 2.96 1.41 -3.92
N ASN A 5 3.05 0.89 -5.15
CA ASN A 5 3.68 1.62 -6.26
C ASN A 5 2.89 2.89 -6.61
N TYR A 6 1.56 2.83 -6.61
CA TYR A 6 0.71 4.02 -6.76
C TYR A 6 1.03 5.11 -5.72
N TRP A 7 1.12 4.76 -4.44
CA TRP A 7 1.42 5.76 -3.41
C TRP A 7 2.86 6.30 -3.49
N ARG A 8 3.82 5.47 -3.92
CA ARG A 8 5.20 5.92 -4.20
C ARG A 8 5.28 6.93 -5.34
N THR A 9 4.43 6.82 -6.37
CA THR A 9 4.38 7.81 -7.46
C THR A 9 3.65 9.08 -7.04
N GLN A 10 2.62 8.99 -6.20
CA GLN A 10 1.88 10.17 -5.73
C GLN A 10 2.61 10.97 -4.66
N SER A 11 3.41 10.31 -3.83
CA SER A 11 4.22 10.95 -2.79
C SER A 11 5.63 10.39 -2.85
N PRO A 12 6.43 10.84 -3.84
CA PRO A 12 7.82 10.42 -3.94
C PRO A 12 8.58 10.88 -2.70
N SER A 13 9.50 10.03 -2.23
CA SER A 13 10.41 10.35 -1.13
C SER A 13 11.14 11.67 -1.43
N LYS A 14 11.22 12.57 -0.44
CA LYS A 14 11.89 13.86 -0.56
C LYS A 14 13.31 13.72 0.00
N GLY A 15 14.33 14.05 -0.79
CA GLY A 15 15.75 13.95 -0.38
C GLY A 15 16.29 12.51 -0.35
N ASP A 16 17.41 12.31 0.35
CA ASP A 16 18.05 10.99 0.60
C ASP A 16 17.29 10.11 1.61
N GLU A 17 16.16 10.60 2.13
CA GLU A 17 15.36 9.85 3.09
C GLU A 17 14.61 8.72 2.37
N LEU A 18 15.04 7.47 2.60
CA LEU A 18 14.36 6.24 2.17
C LEU A 18 13.04 6.00 2.91
N VAL A 19 12.31 7.06 3.22
CA VAL A 19 11.07 7.03 3.99
C VAL A 19 9.89 6.89 3.04
N LEU A 20 9.07 5.87 3.29
CA LEU A 20 7.79 5.69 2.61
C LEU A 20 6.78 6.70 3.13
N SER A 21 5.87 7.17 2.26
CA SER A 21 4.68 7.88 2.72
C SER A 21 3.89 7.00 3.71
N LYS A 22 3.05 7.63 4.52
CA LYS A 22 2.20 6.93 5.51
C LYS A 22 1.40 5.80 4.85
N GLU A 23 0.81 6.05 3.69
CA GLU A 23 0.00 5.11 2.92
C GLU A 23 0.85 3.98 2.33
N ALA A 24 1.99 4.32 1.71
CA ALA A 24 2.90 3.33 1.15
C ALA A 24 3.49 2.41 2.24
N GLY A 25 3.84 2.97 3.41
CA GLY A 25 4.32 2.22 4.56
C GLY A 25 3.24 1.31 5.16
N ALA A 26 2.01 1.82 5.32
CA ALA A 26 0.88 1.04 5.82
C ALA A 26 0.57 -0.17 4.93
N LEU A 27 0.66 -0.02 3.60
CA LEU A 27 0.47 -1.11 2.65
C LEU A 27 1.69 -2.07 2.58
N ALA A 28 2.90 -1.56 2.83
CA ALA A 28 4.12 -2.36 2.77
C ALA A 28 4.19 -3.40 3.90
N LYS A 29 3.71 -3.09 5.10
CA LYS A 29 3.72 -4.01 6.25
C LYS A 29 2.95 -5.32 6.01
N PRO A 30 1.65 -5.32 5.63
CA PRO A 30 0.93 -6.56 5.32
C PRO A 30 1.46 -7.25 4.06
N TYR A 31 2.03 -6.49 3.11
CA TYR A 31 2.66 -7.07 1.93
C TYR A 31 3.95 -7.84 2.28
N ALA A 32 4.79 -7.30 3.16
CA ALA A 32 5.95 -8.00 3.69
C ALA A 32 5.54 -9.27 4.46
N LEU A 33 4.48 -9.19 5.26
CA LEU A 33 3.94 -10.35 5.98
C LEU A 33 3.50 -11.47 5.02
N MET A 34 2.82 -11.12 3.93
CA MET A 34 2.41 -12.07 2.89
C MET A 34 3.62 -12.78 2.27
N ILE A 35 4.69 -12.05 1.95
CA ILE A 35 5.93 -12.63 1.41
C ILE A 35 6.54 -13.63 2.39
N ILE A 36 6.69 -13.24 3.66
CA ILE A 36 7.29 -14.09 4.71
C ILE A 36 6.47 -15.37 4.91
N GLN A 37 5.15 -15.27 4.83
CA GLN A 37 4.24 -16.41 5.00
C GLN A 37 4.02 -17.23 3.71
N GLY A 38 4.56 -16.79 2.57
CA GLY A 38 4.24 -17.37 1.26
C GLY A 38 2.76 -17.24 0.87
N ALA A 39 2.04 -16.29 1.49
CA ALA A 39 0.63 -16.06 1.27
C ALA A 39 0.41 -15.11 0.09
N GLN A 40 -0.62 -15.38 -0.72
CA GLN A 40 -1.01 -14.47 -1.82
C GLN A 40 -2.15 -13.53 -1.41
N ARG A 41 -2.78 -13.78 -0.26
CA ARG A 41 -3.96 -13.04 0.21
C ARG A 41 -3.90 -12.91 1.73
N ILE A 42 -4.44 -11.81 2.22
CA ILE A 42 -4.59 -11.48 3.64
C ILE A 42 -6.05 -11.05 3.86
N PRO A 43 -6.72 -11.50 4.94
CA PRO A 43 -8.05 -11.03 5.28
C PRO A 43 -8.06 -9.51 5.51
N LEU A 44 -9.09 -8.82 5.02
CA LEU A 44 -9.21 -7.36 5.20
C LEU A 44 -9.25 -6.96 6.68
N ASP A 45 -9.80 -7.82 7.55
CA ASP A 45 -9.88 -7.55 8.99
C ASP A 45 -8.52 -7.52 9.68
N MET A 46 -7.48 -8.11 9.06
CA MET A 46 -6.10 -8.03 9.55
C MET A 46 -5.39 -6.73 9.13
N LEU A 47 -6.00 -5.94 8.26
CA LEU A 47 -5.47 -4.66 7.84
C LEU A 47 -5.88 -3.58 8.84
N ASP A 48 -4.93 -2.73 9.20
CA ASP A 48 -5.24 -1.51 9.94
C ASP A 48 -6.05 -0.52 9.08
N GLU A 49 -6.68 0.44 9.74
CA GLU A 49 -7.56 1.41 9.08
C GLU A 49 -6.84 2.26 8.04
N VAL A 50 -5.55 2.57 8.25
CA VAL A 50 -4.76 3.35 7.28
C VAL A 50 -4.53 2.54 6.01
N CYS A 51 -4.22 1.25 6.14
CA CYS A 51 -4.05 0.33 5.03
C CYS A 51 -5.36 0.14 4.26
N LYS A 52 -6.49 -0.02 4.97
CA LYS A 52 -7.82 -0.12 4.34
C LYS A 52 -8.16 1.14 3.54
N GLU A 53 -7.98 2.31 4.13
CA GLU A 53 -8.25 3.59 3.47
C GLU A 53 -7.35 3.80 2.24
N ALA A 54 -6.05 3.53 2.37
CA ALA A 54 -5.08 3.63 1.28
C ALA A 54 -5.42 2.69 0.12
N LEU A 55 -5.88 1.48 0.42
CA LEU A 55 -6.30 0.50 -0.58
C LEU A 55 -7.60 0.92 -1.26
N ALA A 56 -8.59 1.43 -0.51
CA ALA A 56 -9.86 1.92 -1.05
C ALA A 56 -9.63 3.08 -2.04
N LYS A 57 -8.78 4.06 -1.67
CA LYS A 57 -8.39 5.17 -2.55
C LYS A 57 -7.72 4.68 -3.83
N PHE A 58 -6.81 3.72 -3.73
CA PHE A 58 -6.17 3.10 -4.89
C PHE A 58 -7.19 2.40 -5.81
N VAL A 59 -8.13 1.64 -5.26
CA VAL A 59 -9.18 0.97 -6.04
C VAL A 59 -10.07 1.98 -6.76
N ALA A 60 -10.48 3.05 -6.08
CA ALA A 60 -11.28 4.13 -6.67
C ALA A 60 -10.53 4.90 -7.77
N TRP A 61 -9.22 5.12 -7.62
CA TRP A 61 -8.38 5.70 -8.68
C TRP A 61 -8.29 4.74 -9.87
N LYS A 62 -8.01 3.46 -9.62
CA LYS A 62 -7.84 2.44 -10.67
C LYS A 62 -9.12 2.21 -11.48
N SER A 63 -10.30 2.41 -10.89
CA SER A 63 -11.56 2.34 -11.62
C SER A 63 -11.82 3.54 -12.54
N GLN A 64 -11.21 4.70 -12.26
CA GLN A 64 -11.31 5.91 -13.08
C GLN A 64 -10.25 5.97 -14.18
N ALA A 65 -9.10 5.34 -13.97
CA ALA A 65 -8.00 5.25 -14.93
C ALA A 65 -8.22 4.19 -16.03
N LYS A 66 -9.46 3.73 -16.21
CA LYS A 66 -9.85 2.63 -17.10
C LYS A 66 -10.72 3.15 -18.23
#